data_AF-A0A9P6DI79-F1
#
_entry.id   AF-A0A9P6DI79-F1
#
_cell.length_a   1.000
_cell.length_b   1.000
_cell.length_c   1.000
_cell.angle_alpha   90.00
_cell.angle_beta   90.00
_cell.angle_gamma   90.00
#
_symmetry.space_group_name_H-M   'P 1'
#
loop_
_entity.id
_entity.type
_entity.pdbx_description
1 polymer ?
#
loop_
_entity_poly.entity_id
_entity_poly.type
_entity_poly.pdbx_seq_one_letter_code
_entity_poly.pdbx_strand_id
1 'polypeptide(L)' 'MQVIFYPHFHCECNFIENNWGYTKHVYCQYLESSNQMELEQNVMSALESDPIVSMCQ' A
#
# COMPACT_ATOMS: atom_id res chain seq x y z
N MET A 1 -12.36 -0.64 22.96
CA MET A 1 -11.75 -0.96 21.65
C MET A 1 -12.88 -1.30 20.70
N GLN A 2 -13.00 -0.58 19.59
CA GLN A 2 -14.04 -0.82 18.58
C GLN A 2 -13.45 -1.72 17.50
N VAL A 3 -14.17 -2.79 17.13
CA VAL A 3 -13.77 -3.71 16.06
C VAL A 3 -14.66 -3.44 14.86
N ILE A 4 -14.05 -3.31 13.68
CA ILE A 4 -14.75 -3.18 12.41
C ILE A 4 -14.93 -4.59 11.84
N PHE A 5 -16.17 -4.94 11.50
CA PHE A 5 -16.46 -6.22 10.86
C PHE A 5 -16.35 -6.07 9.34
N TYR A 6 -15.50 -6.88 8.72
CA TYR A 6 -15.41 -7.00 7.28
C TYR A 6 -16.05 -8.31 6.81
N PRO A 7 -16.79 -8.30 5.69
CA PRO A 7 -17.36 -9.52 5.13
C PRO A 7 -16.23 -10.44 4.64
N HIS A 8 -16.45 -11.74 4.77
CA HIS A 8 -15.43 -12.75 4.47
C HIS A 8 -15.13 -12.78 2.96
N PHE A 9 -13.84 -12.78 2.59
CA PHE A 9 -13.34 -12.73 1.20
C PHE A 9 -13.63 -11.43 0.42
N HIS A 10 -13.94 -10.34 1.12
CA HIS A 10 -14.16 -9.03 0.52
C HIS A 10 -13.06 -8.06 0.93
N CYS A 11 -11.85 -8.30 0.40
CA CYS A 11 -10.68 -7.49 0.73
C CYS A 11 -10.81 -6.04 0.22
N GLU A 12 -11.64 -5.80 -0.80
CA GLU A 12 -11.99 -4.47 -1.31
C GLU A 12 -12.68 -3.58 -0.27
N CYS A 13 -13.29 -4.15 0.77
CA CYS A 13 -13.86 -3.38 1.87
C CYS A 13 -12.80 -2.86 2.84
N ASN A 14 -11.60 -3.45 2.86
CA ASN A 14 -10.51 -3.03 3.72
C ASN A 14 -9.65 -1.98 3.00
N PHE A 15 -9.70 -0.74 3.48
CA PHE A 15 -8.93 0.37 2.91
C PHE A 15 -7.43 0.08 2.75
N ILE A 16 -6.85 -0.74 3.64
CA ILE A 16 -5.43 -1.11 3.59
C ILE A 16 -5.08 -1.81 2.27
N GLU A 17 -6.00 -2.56 1.66
CA GLU A 17 -5.77 -3.26 0.39
C GLU A 17 -5.66 -2.28 -0.78
N ASN A 18 -6.44 -1.19 -0.77
CA ASN A 18 -6.34 -0.14 -1.77
C ASN A 18 -4.99 0.58 -1.67
N ASN A 19 -4.55 0.93 -0.45
CA ASN A 19 -3.26 1.56 -0.22
C ASN A 19 -2.10 0.65 -0.67
N TRP A 20 -2.14 -0.64 -0.35
CA TRP A 20 -1.12 -1.59 -0.83
C TRP A 20 -1.14 -1.76 -2.34
N GLY A 21 -2.31 -1.74 -2.98
CA GLY A 21 -2.44 -1.77 -4.43
C GLY A 21 -1.73 -0.58 -5.10
N TYR A 22 -1.98 0.64 -4.62
CA TYR A 22 -1.31 1.84 -5.13
C TYR A 22 0.19 1.85 -4.84
N THR A 23 0.58 1.54 -3.60
CA THR A 23 1.99 1.42 -3.20
C THR A 23 2.74 0.45 -4.10
N LYS A 24 2.14 -0.72 -4.39
CA LYS A 24 2.73 -1.71 -5.29
C LYS A 24 2.85 -1.20 -6.72
N HIS A 25 1.85 -0.46 -7.21
CA HIS A 25 1.90 0.18 -8.51
C HIS A 25 3.08 1.16 -8.63
N VAL A 26 3.27 2.02 -7.62
CA VAL A 26 4.39 2.97 -7.57
C VAL A 26 5.72 2.26 -7.41
N TYR A 27 5.80 1.26 -6.52
CA TYR A 27 6.98 0.44 -6.33
C TYR A 27 7.46 -0.22 -7.64
N CYS A 28 6.53 -0.72 -8.46
CA CYS A 28 6.85 -1.30 -9.77
C CYS A 28 7.45 -0.31 -10.79
N GLN A 29 7.46 0.99 -10.50
CA GLN A 29 8.11 2.01 -11.33
C GLN A 29 9.59 2.22 -10.96
N TYR A 30 10.05 1.72 -9.81
CA TYR A 30 11.46 1.72 -9.43
C TYR A 30 12.25 0.69 -10.23
N LEU A 31 13.57 0.88 -10.31
CA LEU A 31 14.46 -0.11 -10.93
C LEU A 31 14.52 -1.38 -10.07
N GLU A 32 14.69 -2.52 -10.73
CA GLU A 32 14.94 -3.79 -10.04
C GLU A 32 16.25 -3.71 -9.26
N SER A 33 16.20 -4.13 -7.99
CA SER A 33 17.38 -4.23 -7.13
C SER A 33 17.44 -5.60 -6.46
N SER A 34 18.65 -6.08 -6.19
CA SER A 34 18.89 -7.24 -5.34
C SER A 34 19.34 -6.85 -3.93
N ASN A 35 19.50 -5.55 -3.67
CA ASN A 35 19.91 -5.03 -2.37
C ASN A 35 18.71 -4.81 -1.48
N GLN A 36 18.64 -5.53 -0.36
CA GLN A 36 17.53 -5.43 0.59
C GLN A 36 17.29 -4.00 1.11
N MET A 37 18.34 -3.23 1.41
CA MET A 37 18.17 -1.85 1.92
C MET A 37 17.54 -0.94 0.86
N GLU A 38 17.89 -1.13 -0.41
CA GLU A 38 17.30 -0.38 -1.52
C GLU A 38 15.84 -0.78 -1.73
N LEU A 39 15.52 -2.08 -1.64
CA LEU A 39 14.15 -2.57 -1.72
C LEU A 39 13.29 -2.00 -0.58
N GLU A 40 13.79 -1.98 0.65
CA GLU A 40 13.11 -1.38 1.81
C GLU A 40 12.89 0.12 1.60
N GLN A 41 13.91 0.85 1.15
CA GLN A 41 13.79 2.28 0.88
C GLN A 41 12.77 2.58 -0.23
N ASN A 42 12.74 1.78 -1.29
CA ASN A 42 11.78 1.92 -2.39
C ASN A 42 10.34 1.67 -1.91
N VAL A 43 10.11 0.68 -1.04
CA VAL A 43 8.79 0.46 -0.43
C VAL A 43 8.37 1.65 0.44
N MET A 44 9.27 2.16 1.27
CA MET A 44 8.99 3.33 2.12
C MET A 44 8.65 4.57 1.28
N SER A 45 9.43 4.85 0.26
CA SER A 45 9.18 5.98 -0.65
C SER A 45 7.91 5.81 -1.47
N ALA A 46 7.56 4.58 -1.87
CA ALA A 46 6.29 4.30 -2.53
C ALA A 46 5.09 4.51 -1.59
N LEU A 47 5.19 4.09 -0.33
CA LEU A 47 4.15 4.32 0.69
C LEU A 47 3.92 5.81 0.94
N GLU A 48 4.99 6.61 1.00
CA GLU A 48 4.91 8.07 1.20
C GLU A 48 4.30 8.82 -0.01
N SER A 49 4.21 8.17 -1.16
CA SER A 49 3.64 8.78 -2.38
C SER A 49 2.11 8.71 -2.45
N ASP A 50 1.45 7.99 -1.54
CA ASP A 50 -0.02 7.87 -1.52
C ASP A 50 -0.65 9.22 -1.13
N PRO A 51 -1.43 9.86 -2.02
CA PRO A 51 -2.12 11.09 -1.65
C PRO A 51 -3.17 10.77 -0.58
N ILE A 52 -3.03 11.36 0.62
CA ILE A 52 -3.94 11.23 1.77
C ILE A 52 -5.44 11.32 1.41
N VAL A 53 -5.78 12.01 0.31
CA VAL A 53 -7.13 12.11 -0.25
C VAL A 53 -7.74 10.75 -0.63
N SER A 54 -6.93 9.74 -0.93
CA SER A 54 -7.38 8.35 -1.20
C SER A 54 -8.00 7.68 0.03
N MET A 55 -7.66 8.13 1.24
CA MET A 55 -8.12 7.55 2.52
C MET A 55 -9.56 7.91 2.90
N CYS A 56 -10.18 8.86 2.20
CA CYS A 56 -11.51 9.41 2.55
C CYS A 56 -12.62 9.07 1.54
N GLN A 57 -12.39 8.15 0.60
CA GLN A 57 -13.44 7.60 -0.27
C GLN A 57 -14.14 6.41 0.38
#